data_AF-A0A6G3X0Q6-F1
#
_entry.id   AF-A0A6G3X0Q6-F1
#
_cell.length_a   1.000
_cell.length_b   1.000
_cell.length_c   1.000
_cell.angle_alpha   90.00
_cell.angle_beta   90.00
_cell.angle_gamma   90.00
#
_symmetry.space_group_name_H-M   'P 1'
#
loop_
_entity.id
_entity.type
_entity.pdbx_description
1 polymer ?
#
loop_
_entity_poly.entity_id
_entity_poly.type
_entity_poly.pdbx_seq_one_letter_code
_entity_poly.pdbx_strand_id
1 'polypeptide(L)'
;ENHEITRLSTQDPDPVPAPAPGFGEVVLRVRGLPVHVYVTHLDYRPDPAIRVAQVADTRRIMAEDRGPRILLGDFNAEPDAPELAPLWRELADADPGAP
;
A
#
# COMPACT_ATOMS: atom_id res chain seq x y z
N GLU A 1 -7.42 -10.17 -5.77
CA GLU A 1 -8.21 -8.99 -6.18
C GLU A 1 -7.27 -7.89 -6.63
N ASN A 2 -7.74 -6.92 -7.42
CA ASN A 2 -7.00 -5.69 -7.66
C ASN A 2 -7.84 -4.54 -7.17
N HIS A 3 -7.53 -4.07 -5.97
CA HIS A 3 -8.27 -3.03 -5.29
C HIS A 3 -8.01 -1.68 -5.93
N GLU A 4 -9.03 -0.83 -5.86
CA GLU A 4 -8.92 0.56 -6.25
C GLU A 4 -8.34 1.38 -5.09
N ILE A 5 -7.33 2.18 -5.42
CA ILE A 5 -6.74 3.17 -4.52
C ILE A 5 -6.69 4.52 -5.24
N THR A 6 -6.55 5.61 -4.50
CA THR A 6 -6.39 6.94 -5.08
C THR A 6 -5.17 6.98 -6.00
N ARG A 7 -5.36 7.39 -7.26
CA ARG A 7 -4.28 7.55 -8.24
C ARG A 7 -4.40 8.90 -8.93
N LEU A 8 -3.24 9.44 -9.30
CA LEU A 8 -3.15 10.56 -10.22
C LEU A 8 -2.62 10.03 -11.56
N SER A 9 -3.51 9.93 -12.54
CA SER A 9 -3.21 9.37 -13.87
C SER A 9 -1.96 10.01 -14.48
N THR A 10 -1.16 9.20 -15.18
CA THR A 10 0.00 9.66 -15.95
C THR A 10 -0.30 9.75 -17.45
N GLN A 11 -1.52 9.36 -17.85
CA GLN A 11 -1.94 9.31 -19.25
C GLN A 11 -2.91 10.44 -19.57
N ASP A 12 -3.66 10.92 -18.57
CA ASP A 12 -4.55 12.06 -18.74
C ASP A 12 -3.77 13.37 -18.71
N PRO A 13 -4.11 14.35 -19.58
CA PRO A 13 -3.40 15.62 -19.66
C PRO A 13 -3.59 16.50 -18.42
N ASP A 14 -4.79 16.47 -17.83
CA ASP A 14 -5.17 17.22 -16.62
C ASP A 14 -5.74 16.25 -15.59
N PRO A 15 -4.91 15.36 -15.02
CA PRO A 15 -5.38 14.31 -14.14
C PRO A 15 -5.88 14.91 -12.83
N VAL A 16 -6.98 14.39 -12.31
CA VAL A 16 -7.44 14.63 -10.94
C VAL A 16 -7.32 13.34 -10.13
N PRO A 17 -7.04 13.42 -8.81
CA PRO A 17 -7.01 12.24 -7.97
C PRO A 17 -8.35 11.50 -8.02
N ALA A 18 -8.31 10.21 -8.35
CA ALA A 18 -9.50 9.37 -8.39
C ALA A 18 -9.14 7.91 -8.05
N PRO A 19 -10.09 7.11 -7.52
CA PRO A 19 -9.90 5.67 -7.38
C PRO A 19 -9.61 5.02 -8.74
N ALA A 20 -8.60 4.18 -8.80
CA ALA A 20 -8.32 3.31 -9.93
C ALA A 20 -7.56 2.06 -9.46
N PRO A 21 -7.61 0.94 -10.21
CA PRO A 21 -6.92 -0.28 -9.84
C PRO A 21 -5.41 -0.05 -9.66
N GLY A 22 -4.84 -0.63 -8.61
CA GLY A 22 -3.42 -0.44 -8.30
C GLY A 22 -2.90 -1.12 -7.04
N PHE A 23 -3.77 -1.80 -6.28
CA PHE A 23 -3.39 -2.48 -5.05
C PHE A 23 -3.79 -3.96 -5.12
N GLY A 24 -2.85 -4.79 -5.56
CA GLY A 24 -3.09 -6.20 -5.79
C GLY A 24 -3.12 -7.00 -4.50
N GLU A 25 -4.02 -7.97 -4.40
CA GLU A 25 -4.11 -8.90 -3.28
C GLU A 25 -4.23 -10.36 -3.77
N VAL A 26 -3.52 -11.26 -3.10
CA VAL A 26 -3.75 -12.71 -3.19
C VAL A 26 -3.79 -13.33 -1.79
N VAL A 27 -4.57 -14.40 -1.64
CA VAL A 27 -4.56 -15.22 -0.41
C VAL A 27 -3.79 -16.51 -0.68
N LEU A 28 -2.70 -16.71 0.05
CA LEU A 28 -1.84 -17.90 -0.04
C LEU A 28 -2.11 -18.85 1.13
N ARG A 29 -1.98 -20.16 0.91
CA ARG A 29 -1.93 -21.13 2.01
C ARG A 29 -0.48 -21.41 2.38
N VAL A 30 -0.05 -20.90 3.53
CA VAL A 30 1.30 -21.14 4.07
C VAL A 30 1.17 -22.11 5.25
N ARG A 31 1.68 -23.33 5.08
CA ARG A 31 1.57 -24.40 6.09
C ARG A 31 0.13 -24.63 6.58
N GLY A 32 -0.84 -24.50 5.67
CA GLY A 32 -2.27 -24.67 5.96
C GLY A 32 -3.01 -23.42 6.43
N LEU A 33 -2.32 -22.34 6.80
CA LEU A 33 -2.93 -21.07 7.21
C LEU A 33 -3.12 -20.13 6.01
N PRO A 34 -4.29 -19.47 5.87
CA PRO A 34 -4.47 -18.41 4.89
C PRO A 34 -3.65 -17.17 5.28
N VAL A 35 -2.93 -16.60 4.32
CA VAL A 35 -2.12 -15.38 4.47
C VAL A 35 -2.47 -14.43 3.34
N HIS A 36 -2.91 -13.21 3.69
CA HIS A 36 -3.17 -12.16 2.72
C HIS A 36 -1.84 -11.52 2.30
N VAL A 37 -1.59 -11.41 1.00
CA VAL A 37 -0.38 -10.80 0.45
C VAL A 37 -0.79 -9.68 -0.48
N TYR A 38 -0.41 -8.47 -0.13
CA TYR A 38 -0.71 -7.25 -0.87
C TYR A 38 0.54 -6.69 -1.54
N VAL A 39 0.38 -6.19 -2.77
CA VAL A 39 1.43 -5.49 -3.51
C VAL A 39 0.97 -4.10 -3.91
N THR A 40 1.82 -3.10 -3.64
CA THR A 40 1.57 -1.70 -4.02
C THR A 40 2.70 -1.12 -4.86
N HIS A 41 2.37 -0.09 -5.62
CA HIS A 41 3.33 0.82 -6.26
C HIS A 41 2.78 2.24 -6.09
N LEU A 42 3.26 2.94 -5.07
CA LEU A 42 2.75 4.25 -4.68
C LEU A 42 3.20 5.34 -5.67
N ASP A 43 2.57 6.51 -5.62
CA ASP A 43 2.89 7.62 -6.51
C ASP A 43 4.35 8.10 -6.36
N TYR A 44 5.04 8.25 -7.49
CA TYR A 44 6.47 8.57 -7.56
C TYR A 44 6.78 10.07 -7.49
N ARG A 45 5.76 10.94 -7.53
CA ARG A 45 6.00 12.38 -7.66
C ARG A 45 6.54 12.95 -6.34
N PRO A 46 7.26 14.08 -6.38
CA PRO A 46 7.84 14.67 -5.18
C PRO A 46 6.79 15.11 -4.13
N ASP A 47 5.61 15.54 -4.58
CA ASP A 47 4.50 15.88 -3.68
C ASP A 47 3.88 14.61 -3.08
N PRO A 48 3.94 14.41 -1.74
CA PRO A 48 3.44 13.20 -1.11
C PRO A 48 1.92 13.13 -1.02
N ALA A 49 1.15 14.14 -1.43
CA ALA A 49 -0.30 14.19 -1.24
C ALA A 49 -1.03 12.93 -1.77
N ILE A 50 -0.60 12.41 -2.93
CA ILE A 50 -1.18 11.17 -3.48
C ILE A 50 -0.75 9.95 -2.66
N ARG A 51 0.52 9.86 -2.24
CA ARG A 51 0.98 8.76 -1.36
C ARG A 51 0.23 8.75 -0.03
N VAL A 52 -0.06 9.91 0.57
CA VAL A 52 -0.87 10.02 1.79
C VAL A 52 -2.26 9.41 1.59
N ALA A 53 -2.93 9.73 0.48
CA ALA A 53 -4.23 9.16 0.15
C ALA A 53 -4.15 7.65 -0.10
N GLN A 54 -3.13 7.20 -0.85
CA GLN A 54 -2.91 5.77 -1.12
C GLN A 54 -2.62 4.97 0.15
N VAL A 55 -1.81 5.50 1.08
CA VAL A 55 -1.55 4.86 2.37
C VAL A 55 -2.83 4.74 3.20
N ALA A 56 -3.70 5.77 3.17
CA ALA A 56 -5.00 5.70 3.82
C ALA A 56 -5.91 4.63 3.19
N ASP A 57 -5.95 4.54 1.87
CA ASP A 57 -6.72 3.52 1.14
C ASP A 57 -6.18 2.10 1.41
N THR A 58 -4.87 1.89 1.34
CA THR A 58 -4.20 0.63 1.67
C THR A 58 -4.59 0.14 3.06
N ARG A 59 -4.51 1.02 4.08
CA ARG A 59 -4.88 0.67 5.45
C ARG A 59 -6.37 0.31 5.58
N ARG A 60 -7.25 1.09 4.94
CA ARG A 60 -8.69 0.81 4.93
C ARG A 60 -8.98 -0.57 4.35
N ILE A 61 -8.41 -0.88 3.19
CA ILE A 61 -8.61 -2.16 2.50
C ILE A 61 -8.06 -3.32 3.35
N MET A 62 -6.83 -3.21 3.84
CA MET A 62 -6.23 -4.25 4.68
C MET A 62 -7.02 -4.49 5.98
N ALA A 63 -7.72 -3.48 6.51
CA ALA A 63 -8.53 -3.62 7.72
C ALA A 63 -9.82 -4.46 7.51
N GLU A 64 -10.23 -4.68 6.26
CA GLU A 64 -11.37 -5.54 5.92
C GLU A 64 -11.04 -7.02 6.19
N ASP A 65 -9.78 -7.41 6.01
CA ASP A 65 -9.31 -8.77 6.19
C ASP A 65 -8.90 -9.11 7.63
N ARG A 66 -8.88 -10.41 7.93
CA ARG A 66 -8.49 -10.96 9.24
C ARG A 66 -7.34 -11.94 9.08
N GLY A 67 -6.47 -11.98 10.09
CA GLY A 67 -5.34 -12.91 10.11
C GLY A 67 -4.04 -12.35 9.54
N PRO A 68 -3.04 -13.22 9.28
CA PRO A 68 -1.70 -12.83 8.86
C PRO A 68 -1.72 -12.11 7.51
N ARG A 69 -0.94 -11.03 7.42
CA ARG A 69 -0.84 -10.20 6.22
C ARG A 69 0.61 -9.83 5.93
N ILE A 70 0.91 -9.66 4.66
CA ILE A 70 2.19 -9.13 4.16
C ILE A 70 1.85 -8.00 3.19
N LEU A 71 2.46 -6.84 3.38
CA LEU A 71 2.46 -5.75 2.43
C LEU A 71 3.86 -5.61 1.85
N LEU A 72 3.97 -5.53 0.53
CA LEU A 72 5.24 -5.32 -0.16
C LEU A 72 5.05 -4.44 -1.41
N GLY A 73 6.17 -4.06 -2.03
CA GLY A 73 6.17 -3.34 -3.29
C GLY A 73 7.05 -2.11 -3.24
N ASP A 74 6.81 -1.19 -4.17
CA ASP A 74 7.54 0.07 -4.26
C ASP A 74 6.72 1.19 -3.62
N PHE A 75 7.18 1.67 -2.47
CA PHE A 75 6.52 2.74 -1.74
C PHE A 75 6.86 4.14 -2.29
N ASN A 76 7.83 4.24 -3.21
CA ASN A 76 8.30 5.50 -3.79
C ASN A 76 8.61 6.59 -2.75
N ALA A 77 9.10 6.16 -1.59
CA ALA A 77 9.45 7.02 -0.47
C ALA A 77 10.53 6.34 0.38
N GLU A 78 11.36 7.15 1.03
CA GLU A 78 12.32 6.65 2.02
C GLU A 78 11.58 5.99 3.19
N PRO A 79 12.18 5.00 3.89
CA PRO A 79 11.50 4.26 4.95
C PRO A 79 10.92 5.13 6.09
N ASP A 80 11.58 6.25 6.39
CA ASP A 80 11.20 7.21 7.43
C ASP A 80 10.28 8.35 6.93
N ALA A 81 9.85 8.30 5.67
CA ALA A 81 8.96 9.30 5.09
C ALA A 81 7.65 9.40 5.90
N PRO A 82 7.23 10.62 6.33
CA PRO A 82 6.09 10.79 7.24
C PRO A 82 4.78 10.19 6.73
N GLU A 83 4.56 10.16 5.42
CA GLU A 83 3.37 9.56 4.81
C GLU A 83 3.28 8.05 5.00
N LEU A 84 4.39 7.34 5.21
CA LEU A 84 4.41 5.90 5.45
C LEU A 84 4.21 5.54 6.93
N ALA A 85 4.45 6.47 7.86
CA ALA A 85 4.35 6.23 9.30
C ALA A 85 3.06 5.55 9.77
N PRO A 86 1.87 5.80 9.18
CA PRO A 86 0.65 5.06 9.53
C PRO A 86 0.71 3.56 9.27
N LEU A 87 1.44 3.10 8.25
CA LEU A 87 1.61 1.68 7.93
C LEU A 87 2.43 0.98 9.03
N TRP A 88 3.50 1.62 9.50
CA TRP A 88 4.42 1.07 10.49
C TRP A 88 3.81 0.98 11.89
N ARG A 89 2.68 1.64 12.15
CA ARG A 89 1.90 1.43 13.38
C ARG A 89 1.07 0.15 13.35
N GLU A 90 0.83 -0.41 12.17
CA GLU A 90 -0.03 -1.60 11.96
C GLU A 90 0.75 -2.83 11.52
N LEU A 91 1.89 -2.62 10.86
CA LEU A 91 2.75 -3.64 10.32
C LEU A 91 4.08 -3.64 11.05
N ALA A 92 4.60 -4.83 11.31
CA ALA A 92 5.97 -4.99 11.75
C ALA A 92 6.90 -4.96 10.52
N ASP A 93 7.98 -4.20 10.62
CA ASP A 93 9.04 -4.22 9.59
C ASP A 93 9.64 -5.64 9.50
N ALA A 94 9.98 -6.05 8.28
CA ALA A 94 10.64 -7.31 8.02
C ALA A 94 12.16 -7.22 8.22
N ASP A 95 12.75 -6.02 8.20
CA ASP A 95 14.16 -5.82 8.53
C ASP A 95 14.37 -5.95 10.05
N PRO A 96 15.11 -6.99 10.52
CA PRO A 96 15.40 -7.16 11.94
C PRO A 96 16.23 -6.02 12.55
N GLY A 97 16.85 -5.18 11.71
CA GLY A 97 17.67 -4.03 12.09
C GLY A 97 17.04 -2.67 11.81
N ALA A 98 15.74 -2.62 11.46
CA ALA A 98 15.03 -1.35 11.34
C ALA A 98 15.10 -0.55 12.66
N PRO A 99 15.23 0.79 12.60
CA PRO A 99 15.40 1.65 13.78
C PRO A 99 14.23 1.61 14.78
#